data_AF-A0A081B9M3-F1
#
_entry.id   AF-A0A081B9M3-F1
#
_cell.length_a   1.000
_cell.length_b   1.000
_cell.length_c   1.000
_cell.angle_alpha   90.00
_cell.angle_beta   90.00
_cell.angle_gamma   90.00
#
_symmetry.space_group_name_H-M   'P 1'
#
loop_
_entity.id
_entity.type
_entity.pdbx_description
1 polymer ?
#
loop_
_entity_poly.entity_id
_entity_poly.type
_entity_poly.pdbx_seq_one_letter_code
_entity_poly.pdbx_strand_id
1 'polypeptide(L)'
;MELSGAFSAQLAAQSHEPSSLRTRNAEKAREVAQDFEAHVISAFAESMFAEIPTDGPFGGGHGESVFRSLLIQEYGKEMSQSGGIGIADNVFKEILKLQEASQ
;
A
#
# COMPACT_ATOMS: atom_id res chain seq x y z
N MET A 1 43.15 -25.43 -2.34
CA MET A 1 42.28 -25.16 -3.52
C MET A 1 40.93 -25.83 -3.27
N GLU A 2 40.22 -25.44 -2.21
CA GLU A 2 39.01 -26.13 -1.68
C GLU A 2 37.99 -25.10 -1.14
N LEU A 3 37.99 -23.85 -1.66
CA LEU A 3 37.10 -22.79 -1.18
C LEU A 3 36.20 -22.19 -2.29
N SER A 4 36.09 -22.86 -3.43
CA SER A 4 35.25 -22.38 -4.55
C SER A 4 33.91 -23.12 -4.69
N GLY A 5 33.68 -24.22 -3.96
CA GLY A 5 32.44 -25.02 -4.07
C GLY A 5 31.34 -24.63 -3.08
N ALA A 6 31.70 -24.05 -1.93
CA ALA A 6 30.72 -23.69 -0.89
C ALA A 6 29.98 -22.37 -1.22
N PHE A 7 30.57 -21.49 -2.03
CA PHE A 7 29.95 -20.22 -2.43
C PHE A 7 28.86 -20.41 -3.49
N SER A 8 29.05 -21.36 -4.41
CA SER A 8 28.08 -21.70 -5.45
C SER A 8 26.83 -22.42 -4.90
N ALA A 9 26.97 -23.18 -3.81
CA ALA A 9 25.83 -23.81 -3.13
C ALA A 9 24.96 -22.80 -2.35
N GLN A 10 25.58 -21.77 -1.77
CA GLN A 10 24.86 -20.74 -1.00
C GLN A 10 24.06 -19.77 -1.90
N LEU A 11 24.46 -19.60 -3.16
CA LEU A 11 23.77 -18.72 -4.11
C LEU A 11 22.50 -19.37 -4.70
N ALA A 12 22.44 -20.70 -4.74
CA ALA A 12 21.25 -21.44 -5.21
C ALA A 12 20.11 -21.48 -4.18
N ALA A 13 20.42 -21.34 -2.88
CA ALA A 13 19.44 -21.40 -1.78
C ALA A 13 18.77 -20.05 -1.46
N GLN A 14 19.19 -18.96 -2.12
CA GLN A 14 18.63 -17.61 -1.93
C GLN A 14 17.66 -17.18 -3.05
N SER A 15 17.02 -18.13 -3.72
CA SER A 15 15.74 -17.86 -4.37
C SER A 15 14.66 -17.77 -3.29
N HIS A 16 14.70 -16.70 -2.49
CA HIS A 16 13.49 -16.23 -1.80
C HIS A 16 12.55 -15.73 -2.91
N GLU A 17 11.80 -16.66 -3.50
CA GLU A 17 10.56 -16.29 -4.16
C GLU A 17 9.76 -15.48 -3.13
N PRO A 18 9.30 -14.27 -3.47
CA PRO A 18 8.47 -13.49 -2.57
C PRO A 18 7.18 -14.28 -2.34
N SER A 19 7.13 -15.02 -1.23
CA SER A 19 5.97 -15.79 -0.78
C SER A 19 4.76 -14.89 -0.47
N SER A 20 4.92 -13.57 -0.55
CA SER A 20 3.87 -12.56 -0.39
C SER A 20 2.77 -12.66 -1.46
N LEU A 21 3.03 -13.27 -2.61
CA LEU A 21 2.02 -13.46 -3.66
C LEU A 21 1.11 -14.67 -3.41
N ARG A 22 1.46 -15.58 -2.49
CA ARG A 22 0.60 -16.71 -2.08
C ARG A 22 -0.21 -16.39 -0.84
N THR A 23 -0.91 -15.26 -0.84
CA THR A 23 -2.00 -15.09 0.11
C THR A 23 -3.16 -15.98 -0.35
N ARG A 24 -3.18 -17.25 0.05
CA ARG A 24 -4.41 -18.09 -0.08
C ARG A 24 -5.57 -17.60 0.81
N ASN A 25 -5.37 -16.48 1.50
CA ASN A 25 -6.31 -15.91 2.44
C ASN A 25 -7.06 -14.75 1.80
N ALA A 26 -8.33 -14.97 1.48
CA ALA A 26 -9.24 -13.93 0.97
C ALA A 26 -9.28 -12.69 1.89
N GLU A 27 -9.16 -12.86 3.21
CA GLU A 27 -9.13 -11.73 4.15
C GLU A 27 -7.91 -10.83 3.92
N LYS A 28 -6.74 -11.43 3.71
CA LYS A 28 -5.52 -10.65 3.45
C LYS A 28 -5.53 -10.01 2.07
N ALA A 29 -6.14 -10.67 1.07
CA ALA A 29 -6.38 -10.04 -0.22
C ALA A 29 -7.34 -8.83 -0.11
N ARG A 30 -8.37 -8.93 0.75
CA ARG A 30 -9.29 -7.82 1.03
C ARG A 30 -8.59 -6.66 1.74
N GLU A 31 -7.78 -6.96 2.75
CA GLU A 31 -6.99 -5.96 3.48
C GLU A 31 -6.05 -5.20 2.53
N VAL A 32 -5.30 -5.91 1.69
CA VAL A 32 -4.40 -5.28 0.71
C VAL A 32 -5.18 -4.41 -0.29
N ALA A 33 -6.36 -4.84 -0.71
CA ALA A 33 -7.20 -4.06 -1.62
C ALA A 33 -7.75 -2.79 -0.96
N GLN A 34 -8.13 -2.85 0.32
CA GLN A 34 -8.55 -1.68 1.11
C GLN A 34 -7.38 -0.72 1.34
N ASP A 35 -6.19 -1.24 1.69
CA ASP A 35 -4.99 -0.41 1.86
C ASP A 35 -4.62 0.32 0.57
N PHE A 36 -4.74 -0.36 -0.58
CA PHE A 36 -4.55 0.27 -1.88
C PHE A 36 -5.54 1.41 -2.13
N GLU A 37 -6.83 1.17 -1.90
CA GLU A 37 -7.84 2.21 -2.06
C GLU A 37 -7.63 3.38 -1.08
N ALA A 38 -7.24 3.12 0.16
CA ALA A 38 -6.91 4.15 1.14
C ALA A 38 -5.77 5.07 0.65
N HIS A 39 -4.72 4.50 0.06
CA HIS A 39 -3.63 5.28 -0.55
C HIS A 39 -4.12 6.11 -1.72
N VAL A 40 -4.97 5.55 -2.58
CA VAL A 40 -5.55 6.27 -3.72
C VAL A 40 -6.39 7.45 -3.24
N ILE A 41 -7.29 7.23 -2.27
CA ILE A 41 -8.11 8.31 -1.68
C ILE A 41 -7.22 9.38 -1.05
N SER A 42 -6.20 8.97 -0.30
CA SER A 42 -5.25 9.89 0.34
C SER A 42 -4.52 10.74 -0.68
N ALA A 43 -4.00 10.14 -1.76
CA ALA A 43 -3.31 10.86 -2.83
C ALA A 43 -4.23 11.87 -3.56
N PHE A 44 -5.49 11.49 -3.79
CA PHE A 44 -6.49 12.42 -4.35
C PHE A 44 -6.76 13.58 -3.39
N ALA A 45 -6.98 13.29 -2.11
CA ALA A 45 -7.22 14.31 -1.10
C ALA A 45 -5.99 15.24 -0.96
N GLU A 46 -4.78 14.71 -0.90
CA GLU A 46 -3.54 15.50 -0.90
C GLU A 46 -3.50 16.47 -2.08
N SER A 47 -3.85 16.02 -3.30
CA SER A 47 -3.90 16.90 -4.47
C SER A 47 -4.92 18.04 -4.35
N MET A 48 -6.06 17.80 -3.70
CA MET A 48 -7.07 18.84 -3.44
C MET A 48 -6.61 19.87 -2.40
N PHE A 49 -5.82 19.44 -1.42
CA PHE A 49 -5.29 20.31 -0.36
C PHE A 49 -3.96 20.99 -0.72
N ALA A 50 -3.23 20.49 -1.72
CA ALA A 50 -1.92 21.00 -2.12
C ALA A 50 -1.95 22.48 -2.58
N GLU A 51 -3.06 22.93 -3.16
CA GLU A 51 -3.23 24.31 -3.62
C GLU A 51 -3.86 25.23 -2.58
N ILE A 52 -4.28 24.71 -1.42
CA ILE A 52 -4.88 25.53 -0.36
C ILE A 52 -3.75 26.23 0.41
N PRO A 53 -3.65 27.58 0.33
CA PRO A 53 -2.55 28.30 0.95
C PRO A 53 -2.62 28.14 2.48
N THR A 54 -1.53 27.65 3.07
CA THR A 54 -1.36 27.53 4.52
C THR A 54 -0.78 28.78 5.17
N ASP A 55 -0.48 29.82 4.38
CA ASP A 55 0.37 30.96 4.79
C ASP A 55 -0.42 32.18 5.29
N GLY A 56 -1.56 31.94 5.95
CA GLY A 56 -2.27 33.00 6.66
C GLY A 56 -1.50 33.48 7.91
N PRO A 57 -1.86 34.63 8.51
CA PRO A 57 -1.30 35.08 9.79
C PRO A 57 -1.45 34.09 10.96
N PHE A 58 -2.31 33.07 10.78
CA PHE A 58 -2.58 31.96 11.70
C PHE A 58 -2.16 30.59 11.12
N GLY A 59 -1.32 30.59 10.08
CA GLY A 59 -0.82 29.39 9.40
C GLY A 59 0.23 28.64 10.21
N GLY A 60 0.08 27.33 10.35
CA GLY A 60 0.89 26.46 11.21
C GLY A 60 2.15 25.85 10.56
N GLY A 61 2.57 26.36 9.40
CA GLY A 61 3.86 26.07 8.77
C GLY A 61 4.13 24.58 8.54
N HIS A 62 5.40 24.17 8.61
CA HIS A 62 5.83 22.78 8.34
C HIS A 62 5.20 21.75 9.30
N GLY A 63 4.96 22.13 10.56
CA GLY A 63 4.32 21.24 11.53
C GLY A 63 2.88 20.93 11.14
N GLU A 64 2.12 21.95 10.72
CA GLU A 64 0.77 21.78 10.22
C GLU A 64 0.75 20.97 8.93
N SER A 65 1.69 21.17 7.99
CA SER A 65 1.71 20.40 6.74
C SER A 65 1.89 18.90 7.00
N VAL A 66 2.79 18.52 7.92
CA VAL A 66 3.00 17.12 8.30
C VAL A 66 1.74 16.57 8.98
N PHE A 67 1.18 17.31 9.93
CA PHE A 67 -0.05 16.90 10.63
C PHE A 67 -1.22 16.72 9.66
N ARG A 68 -1.39 17.64 8.71
CA ARG A 68 -2.41 17.56 7.66
C ARG A 68 -2.24 16.33 6.78
N SER A 69 -1.03 16.01 6.35
CA SER A 69 -0.77 14.77 5.58
C SER A 69 -1.17 13.53 6.39
N LEU A 70 -0.79 13.45 7.67
CA LEU A 70 -1.18 12.34 8.53
C LEU A 70 -2.72 12.24 8.70
N LEU A 71 -3.39 13.38 8.86
CA LEU A 71 -4.85 13.41 8.93
C LEU A 71 -5.50 12.92 7.63
N ILE A 72 -4.99 13.36 6.47
CA ILE A 72 -5.48 12.93 5.16
C ILE A 72 -5.33 11.42 5.00
N GLN A 73 -4.21 10.84 5.44
CA GLN A 73 -3.98 9.41 5.41
C GLN A 73 -4.99 8.64 6.28
N GLU A 74 -5.26 9.11 7.50
CA GLU A 74 -6.28 8.49 8.36
C GLU A 74 -7.69 8.62 7.78
N TYR A 75 -8.01 9.75 7.15
CA TYR A 75 -9.28 9.89 6.42
C TYR A 75 -9.38 8.90 5.26
N GLY A 76 -8.32 8.74 4.46
CA GLY A 76 -8.31 7.76 3.36
C GLY A 76 -8.52 6.33 3.86
N LYS A 77 -7.88 5.97 4.97
CA LYS A 77 -8.05 4.66 5.61
C LYS A 77 -9.48 4.44 6.09
N GLU A 78 -10.03 5.39 6.83
CA GLU A 78 -11.38 5.24 7.37
C GLU A 78 -12.45 5.24 6.27
N MET A 79 -12.25 6.06 5.23
CA MET A 79 -13.12 6.05 4.06
C MET A 79 -13.10 4.69 3.37
N SER A 80 -11.93 4.07 3.14
CA SER A 80 -11.84 2.75 2.52
C SER A 80 -12.47 1.64 3.39
N GLN A 81 -12.32 1.73 4.72
CA GLN A 81 -12.95 0.77 5.64
C GLN A 81 -14.48 0.89 5.67
N SER A 82 -15.00 2.12 5.57
CA SER A 82 -16.44 2.42 5.60
C SER A 82 -17.18 2.18 4.26
N GLY A 83 -16.49 1.63 3.25
CA GLY A 83 -17.08 1.29 1.95
C GLY A 83 -16.41 1.94 0.76
N GLY A 84 -15.57 2.96 0.98
CA GLY A 84 -14.68 3.54 0.00
C GLY A 84 -15.38 4.09 -1.24
N ILE A 85 -14.69 4.02 -2.38
CA ILE A 85 -15.20 4.42 -3.70
C ILE A 85 -15.35 3.22 -4.64
N GLY A 86 -15.15 2.00 -4.15
CA GLY A 86 -15.33 0.74 -4.87
C GLY A 86 -14.09 0.26 -5.63
N ILE A 87 -12.92 0.90 -5.45
CA ILE A 87 -11.66 0.45 -6.03
C ILE A 87 -11.21 -0.85 -5.35
N ALA A 88 -11.36 -0.94 -4.03
CA ALA A 88 -10.95 -2.12 -3.26
C ALA A 88 -11.64 -3.40 -3.76
N ASP A 89 -12.91 -3.33 -4.18
CA ASP A 89 -13.63 -4.51 -4.68
C ASP A 89 -13.06 -5.02 -6.01
N ASN A 90 -12.66 -4.11 -6.91
CA ASN A 90 -12.08 -4.47 -8.20
C ASN A 90 -10.67 -5.04 -8.03
N VAL A 91 -9.87 -4.41 -7.17
CA VAL A 91 -8.51 -4.87 -6.85
C VAL A 91 -8.55 -6.24 -6.18
N PHE A 92 -9.47 -6.44 -5.23
CA PHE A 92 -9.66 -7.73 -4.56
C PHE A 92 -9.96 -8.85 -5.55
N LYS A 93 -10.89 -8.64 -6.48
CA LYS A 93 -11.21 -9.63 -7.54
C LYS A 93 -10.00 -9.95 -8.39
N GLU A 94 -9.18 -8.96 -8.71
CA GLU A 94 -7.98 -9.16 -9.54
C GLU A 94 -6.89 -9.92 -8.77
N ILE A 95 -6.70 -9.62 -7.48
CA ILE A 95 -5.79 -10.38 -6.61
C ILE A 95 -6.18 -11.86 -6.58
N LEU A 96 -7.47 -12.17 -6.43
CA LEU A 96 -7.95 -13.56 -6.42
C LEU A 96 -7.71 -14.27 -7.76
N LYS A 97 -8.00 -13.63 -8.89
CA LYS A 97 -7.74 -14.20 -10.23
C LYS A 97 -6.26 -14.53 -10.43
N LEU A 98 -5.37 -13.64 -10.01
CA LEU A 98 -3.92 -13.85 -10.13
C LEU A 98 -3.46 -15.03 -9.26
N GLN A 99 -4.07 -15.22 -8.09
CA GLN A 99 -3.80 -16.35 -7.19
C GLN A 99 -4.35 -17.68 -7.72
N GLU A 100 -5.47 -17.67 -8.44
CA GLU A 100 -6.02 -18.84 -9.12
C GLU A 100 -5.16 -19.26 -10.32
N ALA A 101 -4.67 -18.29 -11.10
CA ALA A 101 -3.83 -18.55 -12.28
C ALA A 101 -2.41 -19.06 -11.94
N SER A 102 -1.97 -18.91 -10.69
CA SER A 102 -0.66 -19.38 -10.21
C SER A 102 -0.73 -20.69 -9.41
N GLN A 103 -1.89 -21.36 -9.41
CA GLN A 103 -2.07 -22.76 -8.99
C GLN A 103 -2.07 -23.70 -10.20
#